data_AF-A0A2H4YI45-F1
#
_entry.id   AF-A0A2H4YI45-F1
#
_cell.length_a   1.000
_cell.length_b   1.000
_cell.length_c   1.000
_cell.angle_alpha   90.00
_cell.angle_beta   90.00
_cell.angle_gamma   90.00
#
_symmetry.space_group_name_H-M   'P 1'
#
loop_
_entity.id
_entity.type
_entity.pdbx_description
1 polymer ?
#
loop_
_entity_poly.entity_id
_entity_poly.type
_entity_poly.pdbx_seq_one_letter_code
_entity_poly.pdbx_strand_id
1 'polypeptide(L)'
;VMEYFADLFKIPFEQSWGYVTNGGTEGNMFGCYLGREIFPDGTLYYSKDTHYSVAKIVKLLRIKSQVVESLPNGEIDYDDLMKKIADDKEAH
;
A
#
# COMPACT_ATOMS: atom_id res chain seq x y z
N VAL A 1 -20.88 -6.40 -9.18
CA VAL A 1 -20.25 -5.59 -8.10
C VAL A 1 -18.88 -5.08 -8.52
N MET A 2 -17.93 -5.95 -8.90
CA MET A 2 -16.59 -5.49 -9.33
C MET A 2 -16.64 -4.53 -10.53
N GLU A 3 -17.44 -4.84 -11.55
CA GLU A 3 -17.64 -3.97 -12.73
C GLU A 3 -18.16 -2.57 -12.35
N TYR A 4 -19.08 -2.48 -11.37
CA TYR A 4 -19.59 -1.21 -10.87
C TYR A 4 -18.48 -0.34 -10.26
N PHE A 5 -17.62 -0.92 -9.43
CA PHE A 5 -16.50 -0.18 -8.84
C PHE A 5 -15.41 0.14 -9.86
N ALA A 6 -15.17 -0.73 -10.85
CA ALA A 6 -14.25 -0.45 -11.94
C ALA A 6 -14.69 0.80 -12.73
N ASP A 7 -15.98 0.91 -13.08
CA ASP A 7 -16.50 2.12 -13.74
C ASP A 7 -16.42 3.36 -12.83
N LEU A 8 -16.75 3.23 -11.53
CA LEU A 8 -16.67 4.33 -10.57
C LEU A 8 -15.25 4.90 -10.47
N PHE A 9 -14.23 4.04 -10.43
CA PHE A 9 -12.82 4.43 -10.33
C PHE A 9 -12.12 4.61 -11.68
N LYS A 10 -12.86 4.52 -12.80
CA LYS A 10 -12.34 4.66 -14.17
C LYS A 10 -11.20 3.69 -14.49
N ILE A 11 -11.33 2.46 -14.00
CA ILE A 11 -10.44 1.33 -14.30
C ILE A 11 -11.06 0.54 -15.46
N PRO A 12 -10.35 0.30 -16.58
CA PRO A 12 -10.85 -0.57 -17.64
C PRO A 12 -11.14 -1.97 -17.11
N PHE A 13 -12.40 -2.42 -17.18
CA PHE A 13 -12.81 -3.66 -16.51
C PHE A 13 -12.04 -4.89 -17.01
N GLU A 14 -11.80 -4.97 -18.32
CA GLU A 14 -11.02 -6.04 -18.96
C GLU A 14 -9.54 -6.08 -18.52
N GLN A 15 -9.03 -5.01 -17.91
CA GLN A 15 -7.68 -4.91 -17.36
C GLN A 15 -7.67 -4.92 -15.83
N SER A 16 -8.81 -5.23 -15.20
CA SER A 16 -8.98 -5.23 -13.76
C SER A 16 -9.16 -6.63 -13.21
N TRP A 17 -8.69 -6.86 -11.98
CA TRP A 17 -8.99 -8.06 -11.22
C TRP A 17 -9.20 -7.69 -9.76
N GLY A 18 -10.11 -8.38 -9.08
CA GLY A 18 -10.33 -8.23 -7.66
C GLY A 18 -11.49 -9.11 -7.18
N TYR A 19 -11.67 -9.13 -5.86
CA TYR A 19 -12.70 -9.93 -5.22
C TYR A 19 -13.25 -9.20 -3.99
N VAL A 20 -14.41 -9.64 -3.50
CA VAL A 20 -15.02 -9.09 -2.30
C VAL A 20 -14.38 -9.72 -1.07
N THR A 21 -13.77 -8.89 -0.23
CA THR A 21 -13.13 -9.29 1.03
C THR A 21 -14.09 -9.23 2.21
N ASN A 22 -13.78 -9.92 3.31
CA ASN A 22 -14.56 -9.89 4.55
C ASN A 22 -14.32 -8.64 5.41
N GLY A 23 -13.49 -7.69 4.95
CA GLY A 23 -13.28 -6.39 5.57
C GLY A 23 -11.99 -5.71 5.11
N GLY A 24 -11.81 -4.43 5.46
CA GLY A 24 -10.67 -3.62 5.01
C GLY A 24 -9.30 -4.19 5.40
N THR A 25 -9.19 -4.92 6.51
CA THR A 25 -7.94 -5.60 6.89
C THR A 25 -7.54 -6.68 5.90
N GLU A 26 -8.49 -7.47 5.40
CA GLU A 26 -8.21 -8.50 4.39
C GLU A 26 -7.87 -7.85 3.05
N GLY A 27 -8.57 -6.79 2.65
CA GLY A 27 -8.23 -6.01 1.45
C GLY A 27 -6.81 -5.45 1.50
N ASN A 28 -6.43 -4.80 2.61
CA ASN A 28 -5.07 -4.31 2.82
C ASN A 28 -4.04 -5.45 2.83
N MET A 29 -4.38 -6.59 3.44
CA MET A 29 -3.49 -7.75 3.48
C MET A 29 -3.23 -8.29 2.09
N PHE A 30 -4.27 -8.41 1.26
CA PHE A 30 -4.13 -8.87 -0.11
C PHE A 30 -3.31 -7.90 -0.96
N GLY A 31 -3.55 -6.59 -0.83
CA GLY A 31 -2.74 -5.57 -1.52
C GLY A 31 -1.26 -5.64 -1.15
N CYS A 32 -0.94 -5.74 0.15
CA CYS A 32 0.44 -5.89 0.62
C CYS A 32 1.06 -7.22 0.17
N TYR A 33 0.29 -8.31 0.21
CA TYR A 33 0.73 -9.63 -0.24
C TYR A 33 1.09 -9.59 -1.73
N LEU A 34 0.17 -9.10 -2.57
CA LEU A 34 0.40 -9.01 -4.01
C LEU A 34 1.60 -8.12 -4.35
N GLY A 35 1.73 -6.97 -3.67
CA GLY A 35 2.89 -6.09 -3.82
C GLY A 35 4.21 -6.80 -3.51
N ARG A 36 4.27 -7.58 -2.43
CA ARG A 36 5.44 -8.39 -2.07
C ARG A 36 5.74 -9.49 -3.08
N GLU A 37 4.72 -10.16 -3.61
CA GLU A 37 4.96 -11.23 -4.61
C GLU A 37 5.50 -10.68 -5.94
N ILE A 38 5.07 -9.48 -6.33
CA ILE A 38 5.56 -8.82 -7.56
C ILE A 38 6.93 -8.18 -7.33
N PHE A 39 7.17 -7.58 -6.15
CA PHE A 39 8.40 -6.87 -5.79
C PHE A 39 8.97 -7.43 -4.48
N PRO A 40 9.58 -8.63 -4.50
CA PRO A 40 10.01 -9.32 -3.28
C PRO A 40 11.07 -8.58 -2.47
N ASP A 41 11.90 -7.79 -3.14
CA ASP A 41 12.96 -6.99 -2.51
C ASP A 41 12.56 -5.52 -2.29
N GLY A 42 11.35 -5.13 -2.73
CA GLY A 42 10.87 -3.76 -2.65
C GLY A 42 10.53 -3.33 -1.23
N THR A 43 10.69 -2.03 -0.95
CA THR A 43 10.30 -1.43 0.33
C THR A 43 8.87 -0.90 0.27
N LEU A 44 8.02 -1.34 1.20
CA LEU A 44 6.69 -0.75 1.40
C LEU A 44 6.78 0.52 2.24
N TYR A 45 6.49 1.66 1.63
CA TYR A 45 6.34 2.94 2.31
C TYR A 45 4.89 3.19 2.71
N TYR A 46 4.65 3.57 3.96
CA TYR A 46 3.30 3.91 4.43
C TYR A 46 3.33 5.02 5.48
N SER A 47 2.30 5.89 5.48
CA SER A 47 2.19 7.00 6.43
C SER A 47 2.09 6.50 7.88
N LYS A 48 2.62 7.25 8.84
CA LYS A 48 2.46 7.00 10.28
C LYS A 48 1.01 6.98 10.73
N ASP A 49 0.13 7.65 9.99
CA ASP A 49 -1.32 7.69 10.23
C ASP A 49 -2.09 6.61 9.44
N THR A 50 -1.38 5.72 8.73
CA THR A 50 -2.01 4.58 8.05
C THR A 50 -2.74 3.71 9.05
N HIS A 51 -3.89 3.17 8.65
CA HIS A 51 -4.67 2.26 9.48
C HIS A 51 -3.80 1.11 10.04
N TYR A 52 -3.94 0.84 11.34
CA TYR A 52 -3.09 -0.08 12.11
C TYR A 52 -2.95 -1.49 11.50
N SER A 53 -3.92 -1.91 10.67
CA SER A 53 -3.85 -3.18 9.94
C SER A 53 -2.55 -3.29 9.13
N VAL A 54 -2.08 -2.22 8.50
CA VAL A 54 -0.90 -2.26 7.62
C VAL A 54 0.37 -2.63 8.39
N ALA A 55 0.63 -1.98 9.53
CA ALA A 55 1.77 -2.34 10.38
C ALA A 55 1.70 -3.80 10.87
N LYS A 56 0.50 -4.29 11.20
CA LYS A 56 0.29 -5.70 11.57
C LYS A 56 0.57 -6.65 10.40
N ILE A 57 0.12 -6.30 9.20
CA ILE A 57 0.30 -7.09 7.97
C ILE A 57 1.77 -7.13 7.56
N VAL A 58 2.48 -6.00 7.59
CA VAL A 58 3.92 -5.91 7.31
C VAL A 58 4.70 -6.90 8.19
N LYS A 59 4.40 -6.91 9.49
CA LYS A 59 5.01 -7.86 10.43
C LYS A 59 4.65 -9.32 10.13
N LEU A 60 3.38 -9.59 9.81
CA LEU A 60 2.89 -10.95 9.52
C LEU A 60 3.54 -11.51 8.23
N LEU A 61 3.63 -10.67 7.20
CA LEU A 61 4.14 -11.03 5.88
C LEU A 61 5.65 -10.83 5.73
N ARG A 62 6.34 -10.33 6.77
CA ARG A 62 7.79 -10.04 6.77
C ARG A 62 8.20 -9.14 5.60
N ILE A 63 7.42 -8.10 5.34
CA ILE A 63 7.67 -7.13 4.28
C ILE A 63 8.73 -6.13 4.74
N LYS A 64 9.74 -5.87 3.91
CA LYS A 64 10.66 -4.73 4.11
C LYS A 64 9.85 -3.44 4.00
N SER A 65 9.94 -2.57 5.01
CA SER A 65 9.04 -1.41 5.08
C SER A 65 9.67 -0.22 5.78
N GLN A 66 9.16 0.96 5.46
CA GLN A 66 9.54 2.23 6.08
C GLN A 66 8.27 3.03 6.42
N VAL A 67 8.18 3.53 7.65
CA VAL A 67 7.13 4.48 8.05
C VAL A 67 7.50 5.86 7.53
N VAL A 68 6.54 6.58 6.94
CA VAL A 68 6.67 7.96 6.45
C VAL A 68 5.92 8.89 7.39
N GLU A 69 6.46 10.07 7.65
CA GLU A 69 5.78 11.09 8.45
C GLU A 69 4.49 11.59 7.77
N SER A 70 3.69 12.31 8.54
CA SER A 70 2.50 12.99 8.05
C SER A 70 2.51 14.44 8.49
N LEU A 71 1.92 15.28 7.65
CA LEU A 71 1.67 16.68 7.92
C LEU A 71 0.59 16.85 9.00
N PRO A 72 0.45 18.03 9.63
CA PRO A 72 -0.57 18.26 10.66
C PRO A 72 -2.03 18.03 10.22
N ASN A 73 -2.29 17.99 8.92
CA ASN A 73 -3.61 17.68 8.33
C ASN A 73 -3.84 16.17 8.11
N GLY A 74 -2.87 15.31 8.45
CA GLY A 74 -2.93 13.86 8.25
C GLY A 74 -2.51 13.39 6.85
N GLU A 75 -2.15 14.30 5.95
CA GLU A 75 -1.59 13.94 4.65
C GLU A 75 -0.18 13.37 4.80
N ILE A 76 0.20 12.42 3.96
CA ILE A 76 1.57 11.88 3.95
C ILE A 76 2.57 12.99 3.63
N ASP A 77 3.68 13.05 4.36
CA ASP A 77 4.74 14.02 4.11
C ASP A 77 5.57 13.56 2.90
N TYR A 78 5.41 14.25 1.77
CA TYR A 78 6.10 13.92 0.52
C TYR A 78 7.61 14.17 0.58
N ASP A 79 8.06 15.16 1.34
CA ASP A 79 9.49 15.46 1.46
C ASP A 79 10.20 14.36 2.26
N ASP A 80 9.57 13.91 3.35
CA ASP A 80 10.05 12.77 4.13
C ASP A 80 9.96 11.44 3.33
N LEU A 81 8.90 11.24 2.54
CA LEU A 81 8.78 10.10 1.64
C LEU A 81 9.95 10.04 0.64
N MET A 82 10.21 11.13 -0.07
CA MET A 82 11.25 11.20 -1.09
C MET A 82 12.65 11.03 -0.49
N LYS A 83 12.88 11.62 0.70
CA LYS A 83 14.13 11.42 1.44
C LYS A 83 14.35 9.95 1.78
N LYS A 84 13.33 9.27 2.31
CA LYS A 84 13.42 7.85 2.71
C LYS A 84 13.68 6.94 1.51
N ILE A 85 13.02 7.17 0.38
CA ILE A 85 13.27 6.43 -0.87
C ILE A 85 14.73 6.60 -1.30
N ALA A 86 15.28 7.82 -1.26
CA ALA A 86 16.67 8.09 -1.62
C ALA A 86 17.67 7.43 -0.64
N ASP A 87 17.40 7.49 0.67
CA ASP A 87 18.23 6.88 1.71
C ASP A 87 18.27 5.34 1.61
N ASP A 88 17.13 4.73 1.26
CA ASP A 88 16.99 3.29 1.08
C ASP A 88 17.59 2.77 -0.23
N LYS A 89 17.95 3.67 -1.16
CA LYS A 89 18.51 3.38 -2.49
C LYS A 89 17.61 2.48 -3.34
N GLU A 90 16.30 2.62 -3.19
CA GLU A 90 15.33 1.92 -4.04
C GLU A 90 15.43 2.46 -5.48
N ALA A 91 15.49 1.56 -6.46
CA ALA A 91 15.58 1.95 -7.86
C ALA A 91 14.23 2.54 -8.33
N HIS A 92 14.29 3.68 -9.02
CA HIS A 92 13.13 4.32 -9.66
C HIS A 92 12.80 3.65 -11.00
#